data_AF-A0A8J2IFN3-F1
#
_entry.id   AF-A0A8J2IFN3-F1
#
_cell.length_a   1.000
_cell.length_b   1.000
_cell.length_c   1.000
_cell.angle_alpha   90.00
_cell.angle_beta   90.00
_cell.angle_gamma   90.00
#
_symmetry.space_group_name_H-M   'P 1'
#
loop_
_entity.id
_entity.type
_entity.pdbx_description
1 polymer ?
#
loop_
_entity_poly.entity_id
_entity_poly.type
_entity_poly.pdbx_seq_one_letter_code
_entity_poly.pdbx_strand_id
1 'polypeptide(L)'
;MGCNNSRHVLEMESRPCRPVTLSSHSAGSAMASSSIFQDYPGLSRQQIIDAFQKMAEYLNEYGVSVECVAVDGAVNTLYLRSRESTHDVELLLSDPASKESDILSNAASFANTSAQGSLGESWLNSSMQLFLPRYVQTSLFEEAKKQNEIVFGHQGTNGGLKVYAAPWSYALCSKLNHSCDNHNRSAGMDDAVDYLYRYLCITGQDYIIAQQIEDWCQMYHQDVSREAFRRLEQTYARKHGNWPIVWN
;
A
#
# COMPACT_ATOMS: atom_id res chain seq x y z
N MET A 1 34.28 -31.39 -43.26
CA MET A 1 33.19 -32.11 -42.57
C MET A 1 32.28 -31.08 -41.91
N GLY A 2 30.96 -31.17 -42.16
CA GLY A 2 29.84 -30.59 -41.40
C GLY A 2 29.87 -29.09 -41.07
N CYS A 3 29.18 -28.21 -41.80
CA CYS A 3 27.72 -27.91 -41.79
C CYS A 3 27.26 -26.95 -40.69
N ASN A 4 27.05 -25.69 -41.12
CA ASN A 4 25.96 -24.74 -40.81
C ASN A 4 24.97 -25.05 -39.68
N ASN A 5 24.72 -24.04 -38.83
CA ASN A 5 23.51 -23.21 -38.95
C ASN A 5 23.57 -21.96 -38.04
N SER A 6 24.09 -20.86 -38.60
CA SER A 6 23.73 -19.51 -38.17
C SER A 6 22.41 -19.15 -38.86
N ARG A 7 21.29 -19.27 -38.13
CA ARG A 7 19.96 -18.99 -38.71
C ARG A 7 18.97 -18.36 -37.72
N HIS A 8 19.45 -17.45 -36.87
CA HIS A 8 18.56 -16.64 -36.03
C HIS A 8 18.94 -15.16 -35.89
N VAL A 9 19.89 -14.64 -36.70
CA VAL A 9 20.36 -13.24 -36.57
C VAL A 9 20.12 -12.41 -37.85
N LEU A 10 19.36 -12.90 -38.82
CA LEU A 10 19.10 -12.17 -40.08
C LEU A 10 17.61 -12.12 -40.47
N GLU A 11 16.73 -11.91 -39.49
CA GLU A 11 15.29 -11.73 -39.75
C GLU A 11 14.70 -10.51 -39.02
N MET A 12 15.47 -9.40 -38.97
CA MET A 12 14.99 -8.10 -38.47
C MET A 12 15.17 -6.92 -39.43
N GLU A 13 15.64 -7.14 -40.66
CA GLU A 13 15.87 -6.05 -41.62
C GLU A 13 15.26 -6.35 -43.00
N SER A 14 13.93 -6.35 -43.09
CA SER A 14 13.24 -6.05 -44.36
C SER A 14 11.72 -5.96 -44.17
N ARG A 15 11.21 -4.78 -43.81
CA ARG A 15 9.83 -4.39 -44.14
C ARG A 15 9.78 -2.95 -44.64
N PRO A 16 9.19 -2.67 -45.81
CA PRO A 16 9.15 -1.34 -46.39
C PRO A 16 8.19 -0.41 -45.62
N CYS A 17 8.67 0.79 -45.31
CA CYS A 17 7.89 1.88 -44.74
C CYS A 17 6.81 2.35 -45.72
N ARG A 18 5.53 2.27 -45.33
CA ARG A 18 4.44 2.95 -46.03
C ARG A 18 4.37 4.42 -45.62
N PRO A 19 4.10 5.36 -46.53
CA PRO A 19 3.93 6.77 -46.18
C PRO A 19 2.65 6.97 -45.37
N VAL A 20 2.76 7.71 -44.27
CA VAL A 20 1.62 8.14 -43.44
C VAL A 20 0.96 9.32 -44.13
N THR A 21 -0.28 9.12 -44.59
CA THR A 21 -1.17 10.20 -45.03
C THR A 21 -1.65 10.99 -43.81
N LEU A 22 -1.31 12.29 -43.77
CA LEU A 22 -1.87 13.27 -42.84
C LEU A 22 -3.32 13.58 -43.26
N SER A 23 -4.29 13.02 -42.53
CA SER A 23 -5.68 13.48 -42.59
C SER A 23 -5.95 14.40 -41.40
N SER A 24 -6.07 15.68 -41.69
CA SER A 24 -6.54 16.73 -40.79
C SER A 24 -8.03 16.57 -40.50
N HIS A 25 -8.42 16.35 -39.24
CA HIS A 25 -9.74 16.74 -38.71
C HIS A 25 -9.67 17.07 -37.21
N SER A 26 -9.75 18.37 -36.93
CA SER A 26 -10.58 19.04 -35.91
C SER A 26 -10.81 18.38 -34.54
N ALA A 27 -10.18 19.01 -33.54
CA ALA A 27 -10.75 19.50 -32.27
C ALA A 27 -11.84 18.69 -31.54
N GLY A 28 -11.51 18.27 -30.32
CA GLY A 28 -12.47 18.06 -29.23
C GLY A 28 -12.79 16.59 -28.92
N SER A 29 -11.86 15.87 -28.31
CA SER A 29 -12.19 14.66 -27.56
C SER A 29 -11.58 14.75 -26.16
N ALA A 30 -12.46 14.85 -25.17
CA ALA A 30 -12.14 14.67 -23.77
C ALA A 30 -11.39 13.34 -23.60
N MET A 31 -10.24 13.38 -22.91
CA MET A 31 -9.52 12.17 -22.54
C MET A 31 -10.41 11.36 -21.60
N ALA A 32 -11.04 10.32 -22.14
CA ALA A 32 -11.72 9.30 -21.39
C ALA A 32 -10.70 8.67 -20.43
N SER A 33 -11.05 8.68 -19.14
CA SER A 33 -10.33 7.99 -18.09
C SER A 33 -10.08 6.54 -18.50
N SER A 34 -8.82 6.15 -18.61
CA SER A 34 -8.43 4.77 -18.87
C SER A 34 -8.78 3.93 -17.63
N SER A 35 -9.96 3.34 -17.62
CA SER A 35 -10.35 2.30 -16.67
C SER A 35 -9.64 0.99 -17.05
N ILE A 36 -8.38 0.84 -16.63
CA ILE A 36 -7.59 -0.42 -16.72
C ILE A 36 -7.61 -1.12 -15.34
N PHE A 37 -8.68 -0.98 -14.57
CA PHE A 37 -8.92 -1.83 -13.42
C PHE A 37 -9.86 -2.94 -13.87
N GLN A 38 -9.27 -4.07 -14.24
CA GLN A 38 -9.99 -5.33 -14.33
C GLN A 38 -10.57 -5.59 -12.93
N ASP A 39 -11.90 -5.76 -12.83
CA ASP A 39 -12.61 -6.04 -11.57
C ASP A 39 -12.19 -7.42 -11.04
N TYR A 40 -11.00 -7.51 -10.44
CA TYR A 40 -10.65 -8.62 -9.57
C TYR A 40 -11.50 -8.50 -8.30
N PRO A 41 -12.15 -9.59 -7.82
CA PRO A 41 -12.73 -9.55 -6.49
C PRO A 41 -11.63 -9.20 -5.48
N GLY A 42 -11.89 -8.24 -4.59
CA GLY A 42 -10.89 -7.77 -3.62
C GLY A 42 -10.26 -8.94 -2.83
N LEU A 43 -8.98 -8.80 -2.50
CA LEU A 43 -8.20 -9.75 -1.72
C LEU A 43 -8.80 -9.90 -0.32
N SER A 44 -9.31 -11.10 -0.03
CA SER A 44 -9.77 -11.44 1.30
C SER A 44 -8.61 -11.57 2.29
N ARG A 45 -8.94 -11.46 3.57
CA ARG A 45 -7.98 -11.69 4.67
C ARG A 45 -7.20 -13.01 4.53
N GLN A 46 -7.89 -14.10 4.18
CA GLN A 46 -7.25 -15.42 4.09
C GLN A 46 -6.29 -15.48 2.90
N GLN A 47 -6.66 -14.94 1.74
CA GLN A 47 -5.78 -14.89 0.57
C GLN A 47 -4.48 -14.16 0.88
N ILE A 48 -4.55 -13.03 1.61
CA ILE A 48 -3.35 -12.26 1.96
C ILE A 48 -2.48 -13.03 2.95
N ILE A 49 -3.07 -13.70 3.95
CA ILE A 49 -2.32 -14.53 4.91
C ILE A 49 -1.62 -15.69 4.20
N ASP A 50 -2.32 -16.40 3.31
CA ASP A 50 -1.75 -17.51 2.56
C ASP A 50 -0.62 -17.03 1.65
N ALA A 51 -0.79 -15.87 1.00
CA ALA A 51 0.24 -15.25 0.19
C ALA A 51 1.48 -14.87 1.02
N PHE A 52 1.29 -14.21 2.18
CA PHE A 52 2.38 -13.86 3.09
C PHE A 52 3.09 -15.09 3.66
N GLN A 53 2.37 -16.18 3.92
CA GLN A 53 2.97 -17.45 4.33
C GLN A 53 3.86 -18.01 3.21
N LYS A 54 3.40 -18.00 1.95
CA LYS A 54 4.20 -18.42 0.79
C LYS A 54 5.43 -17.54 0.58
N MET A 55 5.29 -16.23 0.79
CA MET A 55 6.42 -15.32 0.75
C MET A 55 7.43 -15.62 1.85
N ALA A 56 6.99 -15.86 3.09
CA ALA A 56 7.88 -16.16 4.21
C ALA A 56 8.63 -17.48 4.01
N GLU A 57 7.96 -18.50 3.47
CA GLU A 57 8.59 -19.77 3.08
C GLU A 57 9.68 -19.56 2.03
N TYR A 58 9.37 -18.81 0.96
CA TYR A 58 10.33 -18.45 -0.08
C TYR A 58 11.54 -17.70 0.50
N LEU A 59 11.30 -16.67 1.31
CA LEU A 59 12.37 -15.89 1.95
C LEU A 59 13.26 -16.76 2.84
N ASN A 60 12.67 -17.71 3.56
CA ASN A 60 13.41 -18.68 4.35
C ASN A 60 14.29 -19.62 3.50
N GLU A 61 13.81 -20.08 2.34
CA GLU A 61 14.61 -20.89 1.42
C GLU A 61 15.83 -20.14 0.87
N TYR A 62 15.70 -18.83 0.67
CA TYR A 62 16.78 -17.95 0.19
C TYR A 62 17.66 -17.39 1.32
N GLY A 63 17.36 -17.72 2.59
CA GLY A 63 18.14 -17.26 3.74
C GLY A 63 18.06 -15.75 3.99
N VAL A 64 16.91 -15.13 3.68
CA VAL A 64 16.67 -13.69 3.80
C VAL A 64 15.54 -13.42 4.78
N SER A 65 15.75 -12.47 5.68
CA SER A 65 14.67 -11.92 6.52
C SER A 65 14.30 -10.53 6.03
N VAL A 66 13.02 -10.31 5.76
CA VAL A 66 12.49 -9.00 5.37
C VAL A 66 11.57 -8.47 6.46
N GLU A 67 11.85 -7.23 6.86
CA GLU A 67 10.95 -6.41 7.65
C GLU A 67 10.35 -5.33 6.75
N CYS A 68 9.02 -5.17 6.77
CA CYS A 68 8.31 -4.18 5.99
C CYS A 68 7.13 -3.58 6.77
N VAL A 69 6.59 -2.48 6.28
CA VAL A 69 5.44 -1.79 6.87
C VAL A 69 4.27 -1.87 5.90
N ALA A 70 3.17 -2.48 6.32
CA ALA A 70 1.91 -2.41 5.59
C ALA A 70 1.17 -1.12 5.91
N VAL A 71 0.57 -0.53 4.88
CA VAL A 71 -0.31 0.63 5.00
C VAL A 71 -1.74 0.28 4.55
N ASP A 72 -2.68 1.13 4.93
CA ASP A 72 -4.05 1.11 4.40
C ASP A 72 -4.76 -0.24 4.44
N GLY A 73 -5.34 -0.69 3.32
CA GLY A 73 -6.33 -1.75 3.30
C GLY A 73 -5.81 -3.08 3.86
N ALA A 74 -4.50 -3.35 3.74
CA ALA A 74 -3.88 -4.50 4.38
C ALA A 74 -3.97 -4.43 5.91
N VAL A 75 -3.74 -3.25 6.52
CA VAL A 75 -3.87 -3.04 7.96
C VAL A 75 -5.34 -3.17 8.39
N ASN A 76 -6.27 -2.56 7.65
CA ASN A 76 -7.71 -2.65 7.94
C ASN A 76 -8.22 -4.10 7.85
N THR A 77 -7.72 -4.89 6.91
CA THR A 77 -8.19 -6.26 6.65
C THR A 77 -7.54 -7.28 7.59
N LEU A 78 -6.22 -7.22 7.75
CA LEU A 78 -5.47 -8.25 8.49
C LEU A 78 -5.47 -8.02 10.00
N TYR A 79 -5.24 -6.77 10.42
CA TYR A 79 -5.00 -6.39 11.81
C TYR A 79 -6.25 -5.84 12.49
N LEU A 80 -6.80 -4.73 11.98
CA LEU A 80 -7.97 -4.09 12.61
C LEU A 80 -9.28 -4.87 12.38
N ARG A 81 -9.32 -5.68 11.30
CA ARG A 81 -10.49 -6.43 10.85
C ARG A 81 -11.73 -5.55 10.66
N SER A 82 -11.53 -4.30 10.25
CA SER A 82 -12.63 -3.39 9.92
C SER A 82 -13.09 -3.51 8.47
N ARG A 83 -12.37 -4.29 7.65
CA ARG A 83 -12.74 -4.65 6.28
C ARG A 83 -12.60 -6.15 6.05
N GLU A 84 -13.50 -6.69 5.23
CA GLU A 84 -13.45 -8.09 4.78
C GLU A 84 -12.39 -8.32 3.68
N SER A 85 -12.11 -7.29 2.88
CA SER A 85 -11.15 -7.34 1.77
C SER A 85 -10.50 -5.99 1.45
N THR A 86 -9.40 -6.04 0.70
CA THR A 86 -8.68 -4.88 0.13
C THR A 86 -8.36 -5.13 -1.34
N HIS A 87 -8.09 -4.08 -2.12
CA HIS A 87 -7.78 -4.23 -3.55
C HIS A 87 -6.36 -4.79 -3.75
N ASP A 88 -5.43 -4.33 -2.93
CA ASP A 88 -4.03 -4.68 -2.94
C ASP A 88 -3.44 -4.59 -1.51
N VAL A 89 -2.16 -4.92 -1.43
CA VAL A 89 -1.30 -4.78 -0.27
C VAL A 89 -0.17 -3.82 -0.63
N GLU A 90 -0.22 -2.63 -0.04
CA GLU A 90 0.83 -1.63 -0.18
C GLU A 90 1.85 -1.78 0.97
N LEU A 91 3.13 -1.91 0.61
CA LEU A 91 4.24 -2.04 1.56
C LEU A 91 5.25 -0.91 1.42
N LEU A 92 5.84 -0.54 2.57
CA LEU A 92 7.01 0.31 2.66
C LEU A 92 8.20 -0.51 3.18
N LEU A 93 9.32 -0.43 2.47
CA LEU A 93 10.57 -1.08 2.82
C LEU A 93 11.54 -0.09 3.46
N SER A 94 12.39 -0.57 4.37
CA SER A 94 13.47 0.27 4.92
C SER A 94 14.41 0.76 3.82
N ASP A 95 14.71 -0.06 2.83
CA ASP A 95 15.47 0.29 1.63
C ASP A 95 14.88 -0.38 0.37
N PRO A 96 14.18 0.38 -0.51
CA PRO A 96 13.56 -0.18 -1.70
C PRO A 96 14.58 -0.53 -2.80
N ALA A 97 15.82 -0.06 -2.71
CA ALA A 97 16.90 -0.38 -3.65
C ALA A 97 17.78 -1.57 -3.19
N SER A 98 17.43 -2.18 -2.07
CA SER A 98 18.15 -3.31 -1.50
C SER A 98 17.94 -4.61 -2.29
N LYS A 99 18.86 -5.57 -2.16
CA LYS A 99 18.69 -6.90 -2.77
C LYS A 99 17.51 -7.65 -2.15
N GLU A 100 17.23 -7.37 -0.89
CA GLU A 100 16.09 -7.88 -0.15
C GLU A 100 14.77 -7.47 -0.79
N SER A 101 14.70 -6.25 -1.36
CA SER A 101 13.56 -5.75 -2.15
C SER A 101 13.31 -6.59 -3.42
N ASP A 102 14.38 -6.92 -4.15
CA ASP A 102 14.28 -7.77 -5.35
C ASP A 102 13.80 -9.18 -4.99
N ILE A 103 14.33 -9.76 -3.90
CA ILE A 103 13.93 -11.09 -3.43
C ILE A 103 12.48 -11.08 -2.92
N LEU A 104 12.05 -10.02 -2.24
CA LEU A 104 10.66 -9.85 -1.81
C LEU A 104 9.71 -9.81 -3.02
N SER A 105 10.08 -9.09 -4.08
CA SER A 105 9.29 -9.02 -5.32
C SER A 105 9.18 -10.39 -6.00
N ASN A 106 10.25 -11.18 -5.98
CA ASN A 106 10.23 -12.57 -6.45
C ASN A 106 9.34 -13.45 -5.56
N ALA A 107 9.40 -13.28 -4.24
CA ALA A 107 8.56 -13.99 -3.29
C ALA A 107 7.07 -13.70 -3.52
N ALA A 108 6.73 -12.44 -3.80
CA ALA A 108 5.36 -12.02 -4.13
C ALA A 108 4.85 -12.63 -5.44
N SER A 109 5.72 -12.69 -6.45
CA SER A 109 5.45 -13.35 -7.73
C SER A 109 5.25 -14.87 -7.56
N PHE A 110 6.08 -15.50 -6.72
CA PHE A 110 5.95 -16.90 -6.35
C PHE A 110 4.64 -17.20 -5.61
N ALA A 111 4.25 -16.35 -4.66
CA ALA A 111 2.97 -16.47 -3.96
C ALA A 111 1.79 -16.37 -4.92
N ASN A 112 1.80 -15.43 -5.86
CA ASN A 112 0.75 -15.30 -6.86
C ASN A 112 0.67 -16.51 -7.79
N THR A 113 1.83 -17.04 -8.23
CA THR A 113 1.89 -18.26 -9.04
C THR A 113 1.33 -19.47 -8.27
N SER A 114 1.66 -19.59 -6.98
CA SER A 114 1.12 -20.62 -6.09
C SER A 114 -0.41 -20.50 -5.93
N ALA A 115 -0.93 -19.29 -5.98
CA ALA A 115 -2.36 -18.97 -5.99
C ALA A 115 -2.99 -19.00 -7.40
N GLN A 116 -2.31 -19.57 -8.40
CA GLN A 116 -2.79 -19.68 -9.78
C GLN A 116 -3.14 -18.31 -10.41
N GLY A 117 -2.44 -17.25 -10.04
CA GLY A 117 -2.66 -15.89 -10.55
C GLY A 117 -3.84 -15.16 -9.91
N SER A 118 -4.54 -15.78 -8.96
CA SER A 118 -5.77 -15.22 -8.38
C SER A 118 -5.56 -13.99 -7.49
N LEU A 119 -4.33 -13.65 -7.11
CA LEU A 119 -4.04 -12.42 -6.38
C LEU A 119 -4.04 -11.19 -7.31
N GLY A 120 -3.77 -11.38 -8.60
CA GLY A 120 -3.58 -10.30 -9.57
C GLY A 120 -2.13 -9.81 -9.67
N GLU A 121 -1.75 -9.18 -10.77
CA GLU A 121 -0.35 -8.81 -11.06
C GLU A 121 0.18 -7.72 -10.10
N SER A 122 -0.69 -6.85 -9.62
CA SER A 122 -0.34 -5.72 -8.74
C SER A 122 -0.82 -5.89 -7.31
N TRP A 123 -1.07 -7.14 -6.89
CA TRP A 123 -1.61 -7.46 -5.56
C TRP A 123 -0.73 -6.99 -4.41
N LEU A 124 0.59 -6.99 -4.63
CA LEU A 124 1.59 -6.42 -3.74
C LEU A 124 2.31 -5.30 -4.47
N ASN A 125 2.34 -4.11 -3.89
CA ASN A 125 3.05 -3.00 -4.49
C ASN A 125 3.68 -2.08 -3.44
N SER A 126 4.55 -1.17 -3.89
CA SER A 126 5.27 -0.20 -3.06
C SER A 126 5.29 1.19 -3.72
N SER A 127 4.23 1.49 -4.50
CA SER A 127 4.12 2.69 -5.32
C SER A 127 4.10 3.95 -4.46
N MET A 128 3.43 3.90 -3.30
CA MET A 128 3.35 5.01 -2.35
C MET A 128 4.75 5.46 -1.91
N GLN A 129 5.68 4.52 -1.72
CA GLN A 129 7.02 4.81 -1.25
C GLN A 129 7.79 5.74 -2.20
N LEU A 130 7.48 5.74 -3.51
CA LEU A 130 8.13 6.60 -4.51
C LEU A 130 7.80 8.09 -4.33
N PHE A 131 6.68 8.41 -3.67
CA PHE A 131 6.22 9.77 -3.45
C PHE A 131 6.64 10.33 -2.08
N LEU A 132 7.24 9.51 -1.23
CA LEU A 132 7.71 9.92 0.10
C LEU A 132 9.18 10.31 0.07
N PRO A 133 9.57 11.47 0.64
CA PRO A 133 10.97 11.79 0.87
C PRO A 133 11.67 10.69 1.68
N ARG A 134 12.95 10.41 1.39
CA ARG A 134 13.69 9.29 2.01
C ARG A 134 13.68 9.34 3.53
N TYR A 135 13.81 10.53 4.13
CA TYR A 135 13.79 10.69 5.58
C TYR A 135 12.42 10.34 6.19
N VAL A 136 11.31 10.61 5.47
CA VAL A 136 9.96 10.22 5.90
C VAL A 136 9.84 8.70 5.87
N GLN A 137 10.33 8.05 4.81
CA GLN A 137 10.33 6.58 4.72
C GLN A 137 11.06 5.94 5.91
N THR A 138 12.25 6.45 6.24
CA THR A 138 13.04 5.97 7.39
C THR A 138 12.29 6.21 8.70
N SER A 139 11.72 7.40 8.92
CA SER A 139 10.96 7.70 10.14
C SER A 139 9.76 6.77 10.30
N LEU A 140 8.99 6.55 9.23
CA LEU A 140 7.83 5.66 9.23
C LEU A 140 8.20 4.23 9.59
N PHE A 141 9.31 3.74 9.05
CA PHE A 141 9.79 2.40 9.33
C PHE A 141 10.19 2.23 10.80
N GLU A 142 10.98 3.17 11.33
CA GLU A 142 11.43 3.14 12.73
C GLU A 142 10.26 3.35 13.71
N GLU A 143 9.33 4.24 13.40
CA GLU A 143 8.11 4.45 14.17
C GLU A 143 7.22 3.20 14.17
N ALA A 144 7.08 2.52 13.03
CA ALA A 144 6.30 1.28 12.95
C ALA A 144 6.93 0.18 13.81
N LYS A 145 8.27 0.06 13.80
CA LYS A 145 9.02 -0.86 14.67
C LYS A 145 8.85 -0.53 16.14
N LYS A 146 8.87 0.76 16.50
CA LYS A 146 8.64 1.23 17.87
C LYS A 146 7.19 0.98 18.32
N GLN A 147 6.22 1.20 17.44
CA GLN A 147 4.81 0.90 17.68
C GLN A 147 4.57 -0.61 17.83
N ASN A 148 5.36 -1.43 17.12
CA ASN A 148 5.41 -2.89 17.21
C ASN A 148 4.04 -3.59 17.05
N GLU A 149 3.19 -3.03 16.19
CA GLU A 149 1.92 -3.64 15.82
C GLU A 149 2.13 -4.57 14.63
N ILE A 150 2.17 -5.87 14.89
CA ILE A 150 2.53 -6.85 13.86
C ILE A 150 1.28 -7.30 13.12
N VAL A 151 1.23 -7.01 11.82
CA VAL A 151 0.16 -7.42 10.89
C VAL A 151 0.34 -8.88 10.49
N PHE A 152 1.58 -9.28 10.26
CA PHE A 152 1.98 -10.66 9.96
C PHE A 152 3.41 -10.90 10.41
N GLY A 153 3.70 -12.11 10.89
CA GLY A 153 5.05 -12.49 11.26
C GLY A 153 5.26 -13.99 11.11
N HIS A 154 6.26 -14.38 10.33
CA HIS A 154 6.73 -15.75 10.24
C HIS A 154 8.25 -15.75 10.08
N GLN A 155 8.93 -16.47 10.97
CA GLN A 155 10.38 -16.65 10.96
C GLN A 155 10.68 -18.13 10.83
N GLY A 156 11.31 -18.52 9.74
CA GLY A 156 11.89 -19.84 9.55
C GLY A 156 13.32 -19.91 10.07
N THR A 157 13.98 -21.05 9.81
CA THR A 157 15.35 -21.33 10.26
C THR A 157 16.38 -20.34 9.72
N ASN A 158 16.24 -19.91 8.45
CA ASN A 158 17.25 -19.13 7.74
C ASN A 158 16.74 -17.74 7.32
N GLY A 159 15.43 -17.49 7.35
CA GLY A 159 14.82 -16.26 6.86
C GLY A 159 13.35 -16.16 7.22
N GLY A 160 12.67 -15.10 6.79
CA GLY A 160 11.28 -14.87 7.13
C GLY A 160 10.72 -13.52 6.72
N LEU A 161 9.45 -13.30 7.05
CA LEU A 161 8.73 -12.07 6.76
C LEU A 161 8.12 -11.53 8.05
N LYS A 162 8.38 -10.25 8.33
CA LYS A 162 7.71 -9.51 9.41
C LYS A 162 7.11 -8.23 8.84
N VAL A 163 5.80 -8.10 8.98
CA VAL A 163 5.02 -6.97 8.47
C VAL A 163 4.46 -6.20 9.66
N TYR A 164 4.92 -4.96 9.83
CA TYR A 164 4.39 -4.02 10.81
C TYR A 164 3.20 -3.26 10.23
N ALA A 165 2.25 -2.86 11.06
CA ALA A 165 1.30 -1.82 10.69
C ALA A 165 2.03 -0.47 10.67
N ALA A 166 1.64 0.39 9.73
CA ALA A 166 2.12 1.77 9.72
C ALA A 166 1.82 2.48 11.04
N PRO A 167 2.63 3.50 11.42
CA PRO A 167 2.34 4.33 12.57
C PRO A 167 0.92 4.88 12.48
N TRP A 168 0.14 4.81 13.57
CA TRP A 168 -1.25 5.24 13.53
C TRP A 168 -1.40 6.73 13.18
N SER A 169 -0.42 7.55 13.55
CA SER A 169 -0.29 8.96 13.13
C SER A 169 -0.25 9.12 11.62
N TYR A 170 0.61 8.35 10.95
CA TYR A 170 0.74 8.37 9.49
C TYR A 170 -0.50 7.80 8.81
N ALA A 171 -1.00 6.66 9.28
CA ALA A 171 -2.19 6.02 8.72
C ALA A 171 -3.40 6.97 8.78
N LEU A 172 -3.57 7.68 9.91
CA LEU A 172 -4.59 8.70 10.09
C LEU A 172 -4.42 9.85 9.09
N CYS A 173 -3.27 10.52 9.09
CA CYS A 173 -3.07 11.68 8.21
C CYS A 173 -3.16 11.31 6.72
N SER A 174 -2.63 10.15 6.31
CA SER A 174 -2.74 9.64 4.94
C SER A 174 -4.20 9.48 4.53
N LYS A 175 -5.02 8.91 5.42
CA LYS A 175 -6.44 8.71 5.15
C LYS A 175 -7.21 10.03 5.06
N LEU A 176 -6.88 10.99 5.92
CA LEU A 176 -7.51 12.30 5.92
C LEU A 176 -7.15 13.09 4.65
N ASN A 177 -5.89 13.04 4.22
CA ASN A 177 -5.41 13.68 2.98
C ASN A 177 -6.17 13.16 1.76
N HIS A 178 -6.28 11.83 1.60
CA HIS A 178 -7.06 11.23 0.49
C HIS A 178 -8.57 11.52 0.58
N SER A 179 -9.10 11.72 1.78
CA SER A 179 -10.52 12.04 2.00
C SER A 179 -10.88 13.50 1.67
N CYS A 180 -9.88 14.38 1.53
CA CYS A 180 -10.07 15.75 1.05
C CYS A 180 -10.32 15.81 -0.46
N ASP A 181 -9.75 14.90 -1.24
CA ASP A 181 -9.83 14.93 -2.71
C ASP A 181 -11.13 14.34 -3.29
N ASN A 182 -11.87 13.55 -2.51
CA ASN A 182 -13.06 12.85 -2.99
C ASN A 182 -14.22 12.93 -2.00
N HIS A 183 -15.19 13.80 -2.28
CA HIS A 183 -16.39 14.05 -1.46
C HIS A 183 -17.32 12.83 -1.21
N ASN A 184 -17.00 11.61 -1.67
CA ASN A 184 -17.99 10.54 -1.83
C ASN A 184 -17.63 9.13 -1.31
N ARG A 185 -16.65 8.95 -0.41
CA ARG A 185 -16.37 7.64 0.20
C ARG A 185 -16.43 7.69 1.74
N SER A 186 -17.59 7.34 2.30
CA SER A 186 -17.77 7.13 3.76
C SER A 186 -16.76 6.16 4.36
N ALA A 187 -16.41 5.09 3.61
CA ALA A 187 -15.45 4.07 4.04
C ALA A 187 -14.03 4.61 4.33
N GLY A 188 -13.63 5.73 3.71
CA GLY A 188 -12.34 6.37 4.02
C GLY A 188 -12.34 7.01 5.41
N MET A 189 -13.47 7.59 5.82
CA MET A 189 -13.58 8.21 7.13
C MET A 189 -13.68 7.17 8.25
N ASP A 190 -14.33 6.03 8.00
CA ASP A 190 -14.39 4.93 8.98
C ASP A 190 -13.00 4.34 9.27
N ASP A 191 -12.14 4.20 8.25
CA ASP A 191 -10.73 3.80 8.46
C ASP A 191 -9.98 4.83 9.31
N ALA A 192 -10.16 6.12 9.02
CA ALA A 192 -9.50 7.20 9.77
C ALA A 192 -9.91 7.17 11.26
N VAL A 193 -11.19 6.92 11.53
CA VAL A 193 -11.70 6.73 12.89
C VAL A 193 -11.07 5.51 13.55
N ASP A 194 -10.93 4.38 12.84
CA ASP A 194 -10.27 3.18 13.40
C ASP A 194 -8.81 3.44 13.77
N TYR A 195 -8.08 4.20 12.94
CA TYR A 195 -6.70 4.58 13.25
C TYR A 195 -6.60 5.50 14.46
N LEU A 196 -7.46 6.52 14.55
CA LEU A 196 -7.51 7.40 15.73
C LEU A 196 -7.89 6.60 16.99
N TYR A 197 -8.90 5.74 16.91
CA TYR A 197 -9.31 4.89 18.02
C TYR A 197 -8.16 3.99 18.48
N ARG A 198 -7.43 3.37 17.54
CA ARG A 198 -6.30 2.51 17.88
C ARG A 198 -5.16 3.30 18.52
N TYR A 199 -4.82 4.47 18.00
CA TYR A 199 -3.83 5.37 18.58
C TYR A 199 -4.17 5.71 20.04
N LEU A 200 -5.42 6.14 20.30
CA LEU A 200 -5.90 6.49 21.64
C LEU A 200 -5.82 5.29 22.60
N CYS A 201 -6.23 4.09 22.13
CA CYS A 201 -6.14 2.87 22.92
C CYS A 201 -4.70 2.52 23.33
N ILE A 202 -3.74 2.58 22.41
CA ILE A 202 -2.35 2.16 22.71
C ILE A 202 -1.60 3.21 23.56
N THR A 203 -2.04 4.47 23.53
CA THR A 203 -1.45 5.55 24.32
C THR A 203 -2.16 5.73 25.67
N GLY A 204 -3.30 5.09 25.88
CA GLY A 204 -4.13 5.26 27.08
C GLY A 204 -4.74 6.66 27.18
N GLN A 205 -4.94 7.33 26.04
CA GLN A 205 -5.53 8.66 25.96
C GLN A 205 -7.02 8.56 25.60
N ASP A 206 -7.85 9.38 26.24
CA ASP A 206 -9.29 9.47 25.88
C ASP A 206 -9.54 10.48 24.75
N TYR A 207 -8.58 11.38 24.51
CA TYR A 207 -8.66 12.45 23.53
C TYR A 207 -7.28 12.79 22.97
N ILE A 208 -7.28 13.51 21.85
CA ILE A 208 -6.11 14.10 21.22
C ILE A 208 -6.36 15.59 20.95
N ILE A 209 -5.31 16.41 21.02
CA ILE A 209 -5.39 17.83 20.68
C ILE A 209 -5.34 17.97 19.15
N ALA A 210 -6.21 18.80 18.57
CA ALA A 210 -6.25 19.02 17.11
C ALA A 210 -4.87 19.39 16.54
N GLN A 211 -4.15 20.30 17.20
CA GLN A 211 -2.78 20.68 16.84
C GLN A 211 -1.83 19.49 16.71
N GLN A 212 -1.98 18.47 17.56
CA GLN A 212 -1.11 17.28 17.49
C GLN A 212 -1.32 16.50 16.19
N ILE A 213 -2.57 16.41 15.70
CA ILE A 213 -2.87 15.80 14.40
C ILE A 213 -2.32 16.68 13.28
N GLU A 214 -2.47 18.01 13.37
CA GLU A 214 -1.91 18.96 12.39
C GLU A 214 -0.39 18.81 12.29
N ASP A 215 0.32 18.72 13.42
CA ASP A 215 1.77 18.55 13.47
C ASP A 215 2.22 17.24 12.81
N TRP A 216 1.47 16.14 13.01
CA TRP A 216 1.72 14.88 12.30
C TRP A 216 1.54 15.04 10.80
N CYS A 217 0.43 15.64 10.36
CA CYS A 217 0.14 15.75 8.94
C CYS A 217 1.17 16.66 8.24
N GLN A 218 1.64 17.73 8.91
CA GLN A 218 2.76 18.54 8.44
C GLN A 218 4.07 17.74 8.33
N MET A 219 4.39 16.92 9.33
CA MET A 219 5.59 16.07 9.32
C MET A 219 5.62 15.13 8.11
N TYR A 220 4.45 14.64 7.69
CA TYR A 220 4.29 13.73 6.55
C TYR A 220 3.97 14.44 5.23
N HIS A 221 4.03 15.78 5.16
CA HIS A 221 3.68 16.60 3.99
C HIS A 221 2.28 16.35 3.44
N GLN A 222 1.31 16.18 4.33
CA GLN A 222 -0.08 15.94 4.00
C GLN A 222 -0.90 17.21 4.30
N ASP A 223 -1.63 17.68 3.29
CA ASP A 223 -2.46 18.88 3.38
C ASP A 223 -3.89 18.46 3.74
N VAL A 224 -4.20 18.57 5.03
CA VAL A 224 -5.49 18.14 5.56
C VAL A 224 -6.29 19.35 6.00
N SER A 225 -7.47 19.52 5.39
CA SER A 225 -8.37 20.60 5.74
C SER A 225 -8.98 20.45 7.14
N ARG A 226 -9.29 21.58 7.80
CA ARG A 226 -10.08 21.60 9.05
C ARG A 226 -11.44 20.91 8.91
N GLU A 227 -12.01 20.89 7.70
CA GLU A 227 -13.27 20.20 7.44
C GLU A 227 -13.12 18.68 7.56
N ALA A 228 -11.98 18.11 7.12
CA ALA A 228 -11.69 16.70 7.32
C ALA A 228 -11.60 16.34 8.81
N PHE A 229 -11.01 17.21 9.63
CA PHE A 229 -10.93 17.03 11.08
C PHE A 229 -12.32 17.03 11.73
N ARG A 230 -13.20 17.95 11.34
CA ARG A 230 -14.60 17.97 11.81
C ARG A 230 -15.35 16.70 11.41
N ARG A 231 -15.17 16.22 10.17
CA ARG A 231 -15.78 14.98 9.70
C ARG A 231 -15.25 13.76 10.45
N LEU A 232 -13.96 13.72 10.75
CA LEU A 232 -13.33 12.69 11.59
C LEU A 232 -13.97 12.65 12.97
N GLU A 233 -14.03 13.81 13.63
CA GLU A 233 -14.62 13.96 14.96
C GLU A 233 -16.09 13.51 15.01
N GLN A 234 -16.90 13.98 14.07
CA GLN A 234 -18.32 13.60 13.95
C GLN A 234 -18.49 12.09 13.69
N THR A 235 -17.62 11.50 12.87
CA THR A 235 -17.69 10.07 12.56
C THR A 235 -17.25 9.23 13.75
N TYR A 236 -16.22 9.67 14.47
CA TYR A 236 -15.79 9.05 15.71
C TYR A 236 -16.90 9.10 16.76
N ALA A 237 -17.53 10.26 16.98
CA ALA A 237 -18.61 10.40 17.95
C ALA A 237 -19.81 9.50 17.63
N ARG A 238 -20.14 9.32 16.34
CA ARG A 238 -21.18 8.36 15.91
C ARG A 238 -20.81 6.91 16.19
N LYS A 239 -19.54 6.54 16.08
CA LYS A 239 -19.07 5.15 16.21
C LYS A 239 -18.77 4.75 17.66
N HIS A 240 -18.23 5.67 18.47
CA HIS A 240 -17.71 5.39 19.81
C HIS A 240 -18.46 6.14 20.93
N GLY A 241 -19.31 7.12 20.62
CA GLY A 241 -20.17 7.80 21.59
C GLY A 241 -19.53 8.97 22.36
N ASN A 242 -18.29 9.34 22.03
CA ASN A 242 -17.55 10.47 22.65
C ASN A 242 -16.83 11.32 21.60
N TRP A 243 -16.43 12.53 21.99
CA TRP A 243 -15.73 13.49 21.13
C TRP A 243 -14.22 13.39 21.39
N PRO A 244 -13.42 12.86 20.45
CA PRO A 244 -12.03 12.53 20.72
C PRO A 244 -11.07 13.69 20.47
N ILE A 245 -11.51 14.79 19.85
CA ILE A 245 -10.65 15.92 19.47
C ILE A 245 -10.91 17.09 20.41
N VAL A 246 -9.84 17.63 20.98
CA VAL A 246 -9.86 18.90 21.70
C VAL A 246 -9.33 19.98 20.78
N TRP A 247 -10.18 20.96 20.47
CA TRP A 247 -9.83 22.12 19.65
C TRP A 247 -9.21 23.20 20.54
N ASN A 248 -8.01 23.66 20.16
CA ASN A 248 -7.29 24.77 20.79
C ASN A 248 -7.43 26.08 19.99
#